data_AF-A0A843KLB9-F1
#
_entry.id   AF-A0A843KLB9-F1
#
_cell.length_a   1.000
_cell.length_b   1.000
_cell.length_c   1.000
_cell.angle_alpha   90.00
_cell.angle_beta   90.00
_cell.angle_gamma   90.00
#
_symmetry.space_group_name_H-M   'P 1'
#
loop_
_entity.id
_entity.type
_entity.pdbx_description
1 polymer ?
#
loop_
_entity_poly.entity_id
_entity_poly.type
_entity_poly.pdbx_seq_one_letter_code
_entity_poly.pdbx_strand_id
1 'polypeptide(L)' 'MDVMAGIEELVRELSPEHRRETLDFVAYLLQKQKRKQGRPLRQTWAGALRRYRDTYTALDLQKESLSWRTE' A
#
# COMPACT_ATOMS: atom_id res chain seq x y z
N MET A 1 16.93 29.57 -8.62
CA MET A 1 17.35 28.59 -9.64
C MET A 1 16.10 27.81 -9.99
N ASP A 2 15.69 27.84 -11.25
CA ASP A 2 14.52 27.09 -11.69
C ASP A 2 14.88 25.59 -11.69
N VAL A 3 14.10 24.80 -10.96
CA VAL A 3 14.35 23.37 -10.77
C VAL A 3 14.17 22.62 -12.09
N MET A 4 13.27 23.09 -12.95
CA MET A 4 13.05 22.50 -14.27
C MET A 4 14.25 22.73 -15.19
N ALA A 5 14.74 23.97 -15.25
CA ALA A 5 15.95 24.30 -16.01
C ALA A 5 17.16 23.43 -15.61
N GLY A 6 17.36 23.19 -14.30
CA GLY A 6 18.47 22.34 -13.83
C GLY A 6 18.33 20.87 -14.20
N ILE A 7 17.11 20.32 -14.22
CA ILE A 7 16.88 18.93 -14.63
C ILE A 7 17.16 18.76 -16.13
N GLU A 8 16.72 19.70 -16.96
CA GLU A 8 16.91 19.64 -18.41
C GLU A 8 18.40 19.70 -18.81
N GLU A 9 19.20 20.53 -18.14
CA GLU A 9 20.66 20.60 -18.36
C GLU A 9 21.36 19.29 -17.99
N LEU A 10 21.06 18.72 -16.82
CA LEU A 10 21.64 17.45 -16.38
C LEU A 10 21.28 16.30 -17.33
N VAL A 11 20.05 16.26 -17.85
CA VAL A 11 19.62 15.23 -18.81
C VAL A 11 20.34 15.36 -20.16
N ARG A 12 20.73 16.57 -20.57
CA ARG A 12 21.51 16.79 -21.79
C ARG A 12 22.94 16.27 -21.67
N GLU A 13 23.55 16.38 -20.50
CA GLU A 13 24.92 15.92 -20.24
C GLU A 13 25.04 14.39 -20.10
N LEU A 14 23.94 13.69 -19.86
CA LEU A 14 23.94 12.23 -19.74
C LEU A 14 24.28 11.52 -21.05
N SER A 15 25.02 10.42 -20.93
CA SER A 15 25.25 9.49 -22.04
C SER A 15 23.96 8.78 -22.47
N PRO A 16 23.88 8.24 -23.70
CA PRO A 16 22.65 7.65 -24.24
C PRO A 16 22.04 6.53 -23.38
N GLU A 17 22.89 5.75 -22.72
CA GLU A 17 22.49 4.66 -21.81
C GLU A 17 21.79 5.21 -20.56
N HIS A 18 22.38 6.21 -19.90
CA HIS A 18 21.82 6.82 -18.70
C HIS A 18 20.57 7.67 -18.97
N ARG A 19 20.38 8.17 -20.20
CA ARG A 19 19.13 8.82 -20.60
C ARG A 19 17.95 7.85 -20.57
N ARG A 20 18.18 6.57 -20.92
CA ARG A 20 17.15 5.55 -20.86
C ARG A 20 16.77 5.24 -19.41
N GLU A 21 17.76 5.07 -18.55
CA GLU A 21 17.54 4.86 -17.12
C GLU A 21 16.79 6.04 -16.47
N THR A 22 17.11 7.27 -16.87
CA THR A 22 16.43 8.47 -16.40
C THR A 22 14.95 8.49 -16.82
N LEU A 23 14.65 8.12 -18.07
CA LEU A 23 13.27 7.99 -18.55
C LEU A 23 12.49 6.99 -17.70
N ASP A 24 13.08 5.83 -17.44
CA ASP A 24 12.45 4.75 -16.66
C ASP A 24 12.22 5.19 -15.21
N PHE A 25 13.17 5.92 -14.61
CA PHE A 25 13.03 6.47 -13.26
C PHE A 25 11.94 7.54 -13.17
N VAL A 26 11.85 8.46 -14.14
CA VAL A 26 10.78 9.46 -14.20
C VAL A 26 9.42 8.78 -14.37
N ALA A 27 9.31 7.77 -15.23
CA ALA A 27 8.10 6.99 -15.39
C ALA A 27 7.69 6.28 -14.08
N TYR A 28 8.66 5.73 -13.35
CA TYR A 28 8.44 5.15 -12.03
C TYR A 28 7.93 6.18 -11.02
N LEU A 29 8.50 7.40 -10.98
CA LEU A 29 8.04 8.46 -10.08
C LEU A 29 6.61 8.89 -10.38
N LEU A 30 6.24 9.01 -11.67
CA LEU A 30 4.86 9.29 -12.08
C LEU A 30 3.89 8.18 -11.67
N GLN A 31 4.31 6.92 -11.79
CA GLN A 31 3.51 5.78 -11.33
C GLN A 31 3.37 5.78 -9.80
N LYS A 32 4.44 6.08 -9.07
CA LYS A 32 4.47 6.19 -7.61
C LYS A 32 3.58 7.32 -7.11
N GLN A 33 3.54 8.46 -7.81
CA GLN A 33 2.63 9.57 -7.51
C GLN A 33 1.16 9.17 -7.70
N LYS A 34 0.85 8.39 -8.76
CA LYS A 34 -0.51 7.89 -9.03
C LYS A 34 -0.96 6.84 -8.04
N ARG A 35 -0.05 6.05 -7.47
CA ARG A 35 -0.35 5.13 -6.38
C ARG A 35 -0.69 5.96 -5.13
N LYS A 36 -2.00 6.17 -4.89
CA LYS A 36 -2.46 6.66 -3.58
C LYS A 36 -1.80 5.78 -2.52
N GLN A 37 -1.06 6.39 -1.59
CA GLN A 37 -0.61 5.68 -0.41
C GLN A 37 -1.87 5.03 0.18
N GLY A 38 -1.91 3.69 0.16
CA GLY A 38 -3.06 2.95 0.65
C GLY A 38 -3.36 3.49 2.04
N ARG A 39 -4.62 3.88 2.28
CA ARG A 39 -4.99 4.34 3.62
C ARG A 39 -4.62 3.22 4.60
N PRO A 40 -4.05 3.54 5.77
CA PRO A 40 -3.79 2.51 6.76
C PRO A 40 -5.09 1.73 7.01
N LEU A 41 -4.97 0.41 7.14
CA LEU A 41 -6.11 -0.44 7.48
C LEU A 41 -6.73 0.15 8.75
N ARG A 42 -8.03 0.48 8.69
CA ARG A 42 -8.71 1.11 9.83
C ARG A 42 -8.79 0.20 11.05
N GLN A 43 -8.60 -1.11 10.87
CA GLN A 43 -8.63 -2.13 11.92
C GLN A 43 -9.87 -2.01 12.83
N THR A 44 -11.01 -1.57 12.30
CA THR A 44 -12.24 -1.36 13.06
C THR A 44 -12.82 -2.66 13.62
N TRP A 45 -12.40 -3.80 13.07
CA TRP A 45 -12.71 -5.14 13.56
C TRP A 45 -11.81 -5.57 14.73
N ALA A 46 -10.63 -4.97 14.91
CA ALA A 46 -9.71 -5.35 15.96
C ALA A 46 -10.34 -5.06 17.33
N GLY A 47 -10.47 -6.10 18.16
CA GLY A 47 -11.12 -6.00 19.47
C GLY A 47 -12.65 -6.01 19.43
N ALA A 48 -13.30 -6.17 18.26
CA ALA A 48 -14.76 -6.23 18.16
C ALA A 48 -15.37 -7.34 19.03
N LEU A 49 -14.64 -8.44 19.25
CA LEU A 49 -15.10 -9.56 20.07
C LEU A 49 -14.81 -9.41 21.58
N ARG A 50 -14.17 -8.32 22.02
CA ARG A 50 -13.79 -8.14 23.44
C ARG A 50 -14.98 -8.22 24.39
N ARG A 51 -16.15 -7.74 23.96
CA ARG A 51 -17.40 -7.76 24.75
C ARG A 51 -17.95 -9.17 25.02
N TYR A 52 -17.49 -10.17 24.26
CA TYR A 52 -17.95 -11.56 24.36
C TYR A 52 -16.99 -12.46 25.13
N ARG A 53 -15.90 -11.91 25.68
CA ARG A 53 -14.83 -12.67 26.33
C ARG A 53 -15.33 -13.52 27.51
N ASP A 54 -16.34 -13.03 28.22
CA ASP A 54 -16.92 -13.73 29.38
C ASP A 54 -18.12 -14.61 28.98
N THR A 55 -18.57 -14.53 27.73
CA THR A 55 -19.75 -15.25 27.21
C THR A 55 -19.34 -16.46 26.37
N TYR A 56 -18.25 -16.38 25.64
CA TYR A 56 -17.79 -17.43 24.74
C TYR A 56 -16.34 -17.80 25.02
N THR A 57 -16.07 -19.09 25.10
CA THR A 57 -14.70 -19.60 25.04
C THR A 57 -14.24 -19.68 23.58
N ALA A 58 -12.93 -19.82 23.37
CA ALA A 58 -12.38 -20.04 22.04
C ALA A 58 -12.98 -21.28 21.35
N LEU A 59 -13.33 -22.32 22.12
CA LEU A 59 -13.94 -23.54 21.61
C LEU A 59 -15.38 -23.32 21.15
N ASP A 60 -16.15 -22.49 21.88
CA ASP A 60 -17.54 -22.19 21.51
C ASP A 60 -17.59 -21.41 20.19
N LEU A 61 -16.72 -20.39 20.05
CA LEU A 61 -16.59 -19.64 18.78
C LEU A 61 -16.20 -20.53 17.61
N GLN A 62 -15.35 -21.54 17.84
CA GLN A 62 -14.97 -22.49 16.81
C GLN A 62 -16.17 -23.34 16.36
N LYS A 63 -16.98 -23.83 17.29
CA LYS A 63 -18.20 -24.61 16.99
C LYS A 63 -19.22 -23.77 16.21
N GLU A 64 -19.46 -22.53 16.64
CA GLU A 64 -20.32 -21.58 15.91
C GLU A 64 -19.78 -21.28 14.50
N SER A 65 -18.46 -21.16 14.32
CA SER A 65 -17.89 -20.91 13.00
C SER A 65 -18.10 -22.06 12.00
N LEU A 66 -18.26 -23.29 12.49
CA LEU A 66 -18.51 -24.47 11.66
C LEU A 66 -19.98 -24.51 11.20
N SER A 67 -20.93 -24.09 12.04
CA SER A 67 -22.35 -24.03 11.65
C SER A 67 -22.58 -23.03 10.53
N TRP A 68 -21.96 -21.85 10.59
CA TRP A 68 -22.06 -20.80 9.55
C TRP A 68 -21.53 -21.20 8.17
N ARG A 69 -20.75 -22.28 8.05
CA ARG A 69 -20.22 -22.79 6.78
C ARG A 69 -21.11 -23.85 6.13
N THR A 70 -22.12 -24.30 6.87
CA THR A 70 -23.01 -25.40 6.46
C THR A 70 -24.43 -24.88 6.16
N GLU A 71 -24.70 -23.60 6.45
CA GLU A 71 -25.82 -22.80 5.90
C GLU A 71 -25.43 -22.19 4.55
#